data_AF-A0A2Z5WYR6-F1
#
_entry.id   AF-A0A2Z5WYR6-F1
#
_cell.length_a   1.000
_cell.length_b   1.000
_cell.length_c   1.000
_cell.angle_alpha   90.00
_cell.angle_beta   90.00
_cell.angle_gamma   90.00
#
_symmetry.space_group_name_H-M   'P 1'
#
loop_
_entity.id
_entity.type
_entity.pdbx_description
1 polymer ?
#
loop_
_entity_poly.entity_id
_entity_poly.type
_entity_poly.pdbx_seq_one_letter_code
_entity_poly.pdbx_strand_id
1 'polypeptide(L)'
;MLLIGQIQGFNMAKLTLPQACFLIHHKIPLSQVFDATGLKKKEYREVMKDLGMVIAIGLNPCTSRERHTLKDKYGHCVQCKTNNLAFQKRFNESGFIYAAKSENLGLIKIGTAKDTAQREYSLNNFGYGGGSDWKIHFAKQCNKYGRIEFEAHQGLMPHNVHRSYWKQDSLVDCNELFDCKVELAIQTIEKVISQHQN
;
A
#
# COMPACT_ATOMS: atom_id res chain seq x y z
N MET A 1 31.37 -9.95 -8.44
CA MET A 1 30.66 -9.83 -7.14
C MET A 1 29.77 -8.60 -7.26
N LEU A 2 28.49 -8.81 -7.58
CA LEU A 2 27.59 -7.74 -8.05
C LEU A 2 27.23 -6.77 -6.92
N LEU A 3 27.24 -5.50 -7.30
CA LEU A 3 27.11 -4.30 -6.49
C LEU A 3 25.81 -4.25 -5.69
N ILE A 4 25.96 -3.89 -4.42
CA ILE A 4 24.90 -3.42 -3.52
C ILE A 4 24.55 -1.98 -3.96
N GLY A 5 24.00 -1.84 -5.16
CA GLY A 5 23.66 -0.57 -5.79
C GLY A 5 22.28 -0.09 -5.36
N GLN A 6 22.26 1.03 -4.64
CA GLN A 6 21.18 2.02 -4.61
C GLN A 6 19.76 1.51 -4.34
N ILE A 7 19.46 1.33 -3.06
CA ILE A 7 18.10 1.40 -2.53
C ILE A 7 17.98 2.74 -1.78
N GLN A 8 17.96 3.86 -2.50
CA GLN A 8 17.64 5.18 -1.93
C GLN A 8 16.21 5.55 -2.35
N GLY A 9 15.30 5.62 -1.37
CA GLY A 9 13.88 5.90 -1.57
C GLY A 9 12.90 5.07 -0.71
N PHE A 10 13.37 4.27 0.25
CA PHE A 10 12.51 3.48 1.14
C PHE A 10 12.45 4.13 2.52
N ASN A 11 11.26 4.44 3.04
CA ASN A 11 11.12 4.74 4.47
C ASN A 11 11.21 3.44 5.28
N MET A 12 12.44 2.94 5.44
CA MET A 12 12.81 1.75 6.23
C MET A 12 12.77 1.97 7.74
N ALA A 13 12.42 3.17 8.23
CA ALA A 13 12.65 3.54 9.64
C ALA A 13 11.91 2.64 10.66
N LYS A 14 10.84 1.95 10.23
CA LYS A 14 10.02 1.11 11.12
C LYS A 14 10.03 -0.39 10.78
N LEU A 15 10.59 -0.78 9.63
CA LEU A 15 10.62 -2.18 9.19
C LEU A 15 11.99 -2.79 9.43
N THR A 16 12.02 -3.98 10.01
CA THR A 16 13.26 -4.76 10.06
C THR A 16 13.57 -5.34 8.68
N LEU A 17 14.85 -5.61 8.39
CA LEU A 17 15.26 -6.21 7.12
C LEU A 17 14.51 -7.53 6.81
N PRO A 18 14.33 -8.47 7.77
CA PRO A 18 13.50 -9.65 7.53
C PRO A 18 12.05 -9.35 7.15
N GLN A 19 11.45 -8.31 7.74
CA GLN A 19 10.10 -7.89 7.38
C GLN A 19 10.05 -7.32 5.96
N ALA A 20 10.97 -6.43 5.60
CA ALA A 20 11.07 -5.88 4.26
C ALA A 20 11.25 -6.99 3.21
N CYS A 21 12.16 -7.95 3.46
CA CYS A 21 12.36 -9.12 2.61
C CYS A 21 11.09 -9.96 2.47
N PHE A 22 10.35 -10.19 3.57
CA PHE A 22 9.09 -10.92 3.52
C PHE A 22 8.04 -10.21 2.65
N LEU A 23 7.89 -8.89 2.82
CA LEU A 23 6.94 -8.08 2.05
C LEU A 23 7.27 -8.12 0.56
N ILE A 24 8.55 -7.93 0.19
CA ILE A 24 9.02 -7.97 -1.19
C ILE A 24 8.82 -9.37 -1.78
N HIS A 25 9.26 -10.42 -1.08
CA HIS A 25 9.14 -11.82 -1.54
C HIS A 25 7.68 -12.19 -1.84
N HIS A 26 6.76 -11.71 -0.98
CA HIS A 26 5.34 -11.96 -1.13
C HIS A 26 4.58 -10.89 -1.93
N LYS A 27 5.29 -9.90 -2.51
CA LYS A 27 4.74 -8.84 -3.36
C LYS A 27 3.66 -8.01 -2.66
N ILE A 28 3.88 -7.71 -1.40
CA ILE A 28 3.02 -6.87 -0.57
C ILE A 28 3.55 -5.44 -0.66
N PRO A 29 2.79 -4.50 -1.25
CA PRO A 29 3.22 -3.10 -1.27
C PRO A 29 3.14 -2.50 0.14
N LEU A 30 4.02 -1.54 0.43
CA LEU A 30 4.04 -0.83 1.71
C LEU A 30 2.75 -0.04 1.97
N SER A 31 2.00 0.28 0.93
CA SER A 31 0.66 0.87 0.99
C SER A 31 -0.38 -0.02 1.65
N GLN A 32 -0.08 -1.31 1.84
CA GLN A 32 -0.94 -2.27 2.54
C GLN A 32 -0.38 -2.65 3.92
N VAL A 33 0.66 -1.96 4.38
CA VAL A 33 1.28 -2.14 5.70
C VAL A 33 0.84 -1.01 6.62
N PHE A 34 0.31 -1.36 7.78
CA PHE A 34 -0.17 -0.43 8.79
C PHE A 34 0.66 -0.55 10.06
N ASP A 35 1.12 0.58 10.61
CA ASP A 35 1.75 0.62 11.92
C ASP A 35 0.70 0.62 13.03
N ALA A 36 0.59 -0.50 13.74
CA ALA A 36 -0.37 -0.68 14.81
C ALA A 36 0.28 -0.53 16.20
N THR A 37 1.45 0.09 16.29
CA THR A 37 2.13 0.36 17.58
C THR A 37 1.20 1.10 18.53
N GLY A 38 1.03 0.57 19.74
CA GLY A 38 0.18 1.17 20.77
C GLY A 38 -1.33 0.93 20.61
N LEU A 39 -1.78 0.28 19.54
CA LEU A 39 -3.19 0.01 19.28
C LEU A 39 -3.64 -1.37 19.75
N LYS A 40 -4.88 -1.45 20.24
CA LYS A 40 -5.57 -2.70 20.55
C LYS A 40 -6.07 -3.36 19.26
N LYS A 41 -6.27 -4.67 19.32
CA LYS A 41 -6.74 -5.48 18.18
C LYS A 41 -8.04 -4.98 17.55
N LYS A 42 -8.97 -4.46 18.34
CA LYS A 42 -10.24 -3.92 17.82
C LYS A 42 -9.98 -2.67 16.97
N GLU A 43 -9.14 -1.77 17.46
CA GLU A 43 -8.84 -0.47 16.85
C GLU A 43 -8.15 -0.65 15.50
N TYR A 44 -7.00 -1.34 15.45
CA TYR A 44 -6.28 -1.49 14.17
C TYR A 44 -7.09 -2.31 13.16
N ARG A 45 -7.93 -3.25 13.60
CA ARG A 45 -8.73 -4.09 12.68
C ARG A 45 -9.73 -3.27 11.88
N GLU A 46 -10.38 -2.30 12.51
CA GLU A 46 -11.36 -1.41 11.85
C GLU A 46 -10.63 -0.51 10.84
N VAL A 47 -9.55 0.13 11.28
CA VAL A 47 -8.70 0.97 10.40
C VAL A 47 -8.19 0.18 9.20
N MET A 48 -7.61 -0.99 9.42
CA MET A 48 -7.09 -1.84 8.34
C MET A 48 -8.18 -2.29 7.37
N LYS A 49 -9.38 -2.62 7.87
CA LYS A 49 -10.51 -3.05 7.04
C LYS A 49 -10.91 -1.94 6.08
N ASP A 50 -11.11 -0.74 6.60
CA ASP A 50 -11.59 0.41 5.82
C ASP A 50 -10.57 0.89 4.80
N LEU A 51 -9.29 0.90 5.20
CA LEU A 51 -8.20 1.34 4.33
C LEU A 51 -7.74 0.25 3.36
N GLY A 52 -8.18 -0.98 3.57
CA GLY A 52 -7.80 -2.13 2.75
C GLY A 52 -6.40 -2.67 3.04
N MET A 53 -5.79 -2.27 4.16
CA MET A 53 -4.49 -2.75 4.66
C MET A 53 -4.56 -4.24 5.00
N VAL A 54 -3.44 -4.94 4.82
CA VAL A 54 -3.39 -6.40 4.98
C VAL A 54 -2.37 -6.86 6.02
N ILE A 55 -1.30 -6.08 6.23
CA ILE A 55 -0.25 -6.36 7.22
C ILE A 55 -0.23 -5.28 8.29
N ALA A 56 -0.11 -5.69 9.55
CA ALA A 56 0.18 -4.82 10.68
C ALA A 56 1.61 -5.05 11.20
N ILE A 57 2.30 -3.96 11.54
CA ILE A 57 3.59 -3.93 12.24
C ILE A 57 3.43 -3.30 13.62
N GLY A 58 4.48 -3.29 14.45
CA GLY A 58 4.42 -2.66 15.78
C GLY A 58 3.70 -3.48 16.86
N LEU A 59 3.44 -4.77 16.59
CA LEU A 59 2.69 -5.66 17.47
C LEU A 59 3.60 -6.65 18.20
N ASN A 60 3.10 -7.18 19.32
CA ASN A 60 3.79 -8.17 20.13
C ASN A 60 4.19 -9.42 19.31
N PRO A 61 5.38 -9.99 19.55
CA PRO A 61 5.85 -11.15 18.80
C PRO A 61 4.91 -12.35 18.96
N CYS A 62 4.88 -13.22 17.97
CA CYS A 62 4.20 -14.50 18.07
C CYS A 62 4.93 -15.46 19.04
N THR A 63 4.26 -16.55 19.37
CA THR A 63 4.77 -17.59 20.28
C THR A 63 5.76 -18.55 19.63
N SER A 64 6.04 -18.40 18.32
CA SER A 64 7.05 -19.23 17.68
C SER A 64 8.45 -18.85 18.17
N ARG A 65 9.40 -19.78 18.03
CA ARG A 65 10.81 -19.57 18.39
C ARG A 65 11.42 -18.34 17.71
N GLU A 66 10.98 -18.04 16.49
CA GLU A 66 11.46 -16.94 15.65
C GLU A 66 10.86 -15.56 16.02
N ARG A 67 9.85 -15.53 16.90
CA ARG A 67 9.28 -14.29 17.48
C ARG A 67 8.89 -13.22 16.46
N HIS A 68 8.25 -13.62 15.37
CA HIS A 68 7.76 -12.72 14.31
C HIS A 68 6.73 -11.70 14.80
N THR A 69 6.74 -10.51 14.20
CA THR A 69 5.87 -9.39 14.58
C THR A 69 4.91 -8.93 13.48
N LEU A 70 5.03 -9.45 12.24
CA LEU A 70 4.06 -9.18 11.18
C LEU A 70 2.76 -9.94 11.45
N LYS A 71 1.64 -9.21 11.49
CA LYS A 71 0.32 -9.80 11.73
C LYS A 71 -0.71 -9.40 10.69
N ASP A 72 -1.73 -10.23 10.52
CA ASP A 72 -2.93 -9.86 9.79
C ASP A 72 -3.86 -9.00 10.66
N LYS A 73 -4.94 -8.48 10.08
CA LYS A 73 -5.99 -7.72 10.81
C LYS A 73 -6.70 -8.51 11.93
N TYR A 74 -6.47 -9.82 12.02
CA TYR A 74 -7.00 -10.70 13.07
C TYR A 74 -5.94 -11.03 14.13
N GLY A 75 -4.72 -10.50 14.02
CA GLY A 75 -3.62 -10.72 14.96
C GLY A 75 -2.87 -12.04 14.78
N HIS A 76 -3.09 -12.76 13.68
CA HIS A 76 -2.32 -13.96 13.36
C HIS A 76 -0.98 -13.59 12.75
N CYS A 77 0.07 -14.33 13.11
CA CYS A 77 1.37 -14.18 12.49
C CYS A 77 1.33 -14.66 11.02
N VAL A 78 1.62 -13.75 10.10
CA VAL A 78 1.61 -14.05 8.66
C VAL A 78 2.84 -14.84 8.21
N GLN A 79 3.94 -14.70 8.94
CA GLN A 79 5.19 -15.42 8.64
C GLN A 79 5.13 -16.89 9.08
N CYS A 80 4.40 -17.19 10.16
CA CYS A 80 4.21 -18.57 10.63
C CYS A 80 3.12 -19.33 9.83
N LYS A 81 2.15 -18.61 9.26
CA LYS A 81 1.03 -19.19 8.52
C LYS A 81 0.81 -18.42 7.21
N THR A 82 1.70 -18.66 6.25
CA THR A 82 1.69 -17.96 4.94
C THR A 82 0.51 -18.34 4.04
N ASN A 83 -0.20 -19.43 4.35
CA ASN A 83 -1.33 -19.94 3.55
C ASN A 83 -2.60 -19.06 3.60
N ASN A 84 -2.69 -18.09 4.53
CA ASN A 84 -3.89 -17.25 4.74
C ASN A 84 -3.78 -15.84 4.15
N LEU A 85 -2.83 -15.64 3.26
CA LEU A 85 -2.51 -14.33 2.76
C LEU A 85 -3.53 -13.89 1.70
N ALA A 86 -4.59 -13.21 2.16
CA ALA A 86 -5.63 -12.61 1.31
C ALA A 86 -5.08 -11.72 0.19
N PHE A 87 -3.85 -11.23 0.31
CA PHE A 87 -3.17 -10.49 -0.75
C PHE A 87 -2.84 -11.36 -1.98
N GLN A 88 -2.58 -12.67 -1.83
CA GLN A 88 -2.36 -13.56 -2.99
C GLN A 88 -3.62 -13.65 -3.86
N LYS A 89 -4.81 -13.60 -3.23
CA LYS A 89 -6.09 -13.54 -3.94
C LYS A 89 -6.26 -12.21 -4.67
N ARG A 90 -6.00 -11.08 -3.99
CA ARG A 90 -6.10 -9.74 -4.61
C ARG A 90 -5.09 -9.51 -5.72
N PHE A 91 -3.90 -10.11 -5.62
CA PHE A 91 -2.85 -9.98 -6.63
C PHE A 91 -3.34 -10.44 -8.02
N ASN A 92 -4.29 -11.38 -8.08
CA ASN A 92 -4.87 -11.91 -9.32
C ASN A 92 -6.34 -11.50 -9.55
N GLU A 93 -6.93 -10.70 -8.67
CA GLU A 93 -8.32 -10.27 -8.79
C GLU A 93 -8.47 -9.15 -9.83
N SER A 94 -9.67 -9.04 -10.39
CA SER A 94 -10.04 -7.98 -11.33
C SER A 94 -10.66 -6.79 -10.60
N GLY A 95 -10.41 -5.60 -11.11
CA GLY A 95 -11.00 -4.36 -10.62
C GLY A 95 -10.41 -3.17 -11.35
N PHE A 96 -10.45 -1.99 -10.73
CA PHE A 96 -9.86 -0.78 -11.28
C PHE A 96 -8.51 -0.49 -10.63
N ILE A 97 -7.51 -0.19 -11.46
CA ILE A 97 -6.34 0.59 -11.07
C ILE A 97 -6.66 2.05 -11.36
N TYR A 98 -6.29 2.97 -10.47
CA TYR A 98 -6.54 4.40 -10.64
C TYR A 98 -5.33 5.26 -10.25
N ALA A 99 -5.28 6.47 -10.82
CA ALA A 99 -4.44 7.57 -10.38
C ALA A 99 -5.30 8.76 -9.97
N ALA A 100 -5.17 9.19 -8.71
CA ALA A 100 -5.83 10.35 -8.16
C ALA A 100 -4.83 11.47 -7.88
N LYS A 101 -5.23 12.72 -8.06
CA LYS A 101 -4.41 13.90 -7.78
C LYS A 101 -5.09 14.75 -6.72
N SER A 102 -4.31 15.26 -5.77
CA SER A 102 -4.69 16.41 -4.94
C SER A 102 -4.03 17.64 -5.53
N GLU A 103 -4.82 18.66 -5.88
CA GLU A 103 -4.31 19.93 -6.41
C GLU A 103 -3.61 20.72 -5.31
N ASN A 104 -4.17 20.72 -4.10
CA ASN A 104 -3.64 21.42 -2.95
C ASN A 104 -2.28 20.87 -2.49
N LEU A 105 -2.11 19.54 -2.52
CA LEU A 105 -0.86 18.90 -2.14
C LEU A 105 0.12 18.79 -3.31
N GLY A 106 -0.34 18.90 -4.56
CA GLY A 106 0.46 18.60 -5.75
C GLY A 106 0.88 17.13 -5.86
N LEU A 107 0.20 16.21 -5.17
CA LEU A 107 0.58 14.80 -5.07
C LEU A 107 -0.34 13.88 -5.85
N ILE A 108 0.23 12.77 -6.32
CA ILE A 108 -0.49 11.69 -6.98
C ILE A 108 -0.59 10.47 -6.06
N LYS A 109 -1.78 9.88 -5.96
CA LYS A 109 -2.03 8.59 -5.34
C LYS A 109 -2.31 7.55 -6.42
N ILE A 110 -1.62 6.42 -6.36
CA ILE A 110 -1.95 5.24 -7.17
C ILE A 110 -2.52 4.17 -6.26
N GLY A 111 -3.66 3.60 -6.64
CA GLY A 111 -4.26 2.52 -5.88
C GLY A 111 -5.25 1.69 -6.68
N THR A 112 -5.87 0.73 -5.98
CA THR A 112 -6.90 -0.15 -6.55
C THR A 112 -8.27 0.02 -5.88
N ALA A 113 -9.32 -0.18 -6.66
CA ALA A 113 -10.70 -0.10 -6.19
C ALA A 113 -11.63 -1.03 -6.96
N LYS A 114 -12.73 -1.46 -6.31
CA LYS A 114 -13.87 -2.07 -7.00
C LYS A 114 -14.85 -1.02 -7.53
N ASP A 115 -14.97 0.08 -6.80
CA ASP A 115 -15.76 1.26 -7.14
C ASP A 115 -14.87 2.50 -6.95
N THR A 116 -14.61 3.22 -8.03
CA THR A 116 -13.73 4.40 -8.05
C THR A 116 -14.41 5.63 -7.47
N ALA A 117 -15.71 5.81 -7.64
CA ALA A 117 -16.46 6.94 -7.10
C ALA A 117 -16.53 6.86 -5.56
N GLN A 118 -16.86 5.68 -5.03
CA GLN A 118 -16.84 5.44 -3.59
C GLN A 118 -15.42 5.62 -3.02
N ARG A 119 -14.40 5.23 -3.78
CA ARG A 119 -13.00 5.39 -3.37
C ARG A 119 -12.61 6.87 -3.30
N GLU A 120 -12.91 7.67 -4.32
CA GLU A 120 -12.65 9.11 -4.32
C GLU A 120 -13.32 9.80 -3.12
N TYR A 121 -14.61 9.52 -2.89
CA TYR A 121 -15.33 10.01 -1.71
C TYR A 121 -14.60 9.66 -0.41
N SER A 122 -14.15 8.40 -0.27
CA SER A 122 -13.44 7.95 0.92
C SER A 122 -12.09 8.65 1.12
N LEU A 123 -11.34 8.91 0.05
CA LEU A 123 -10.06 9.62 0.13
C LEU A 123 -10.26 11.02 0.71
N ASN A 124 -11.30 11.72 0.24
CA ASN A 124 -11.60 13.07 0.67
C ASN A 124 -12.19 13.12 2.08
N ASN A 125 -13.13 12.23 2.37
CA ASN A 125 -13.76 12.16 3.69
C ASN A 125 -12.76 11.84 4.81
N PHE A 126 -11.71 11.04 4.52
CA PHE A 126 -10.69 10.70 5.52
C PHE A 126 -9.48 11.65 5.54
N GLY A 127 -9.43 12.67 4.68
CA GLY A 127 -8.27 13.55 4.60
C GLY A 127 -6.99 12.78 4.24
N TYR A 128 -7.10 11.82 3.32
CA TYR A 128 -6.05 10.84 3.04
C TYR A 128 -4.73 11.54 2.69
N GLY A 129 -3.62 11.14 3.33
CA GLY A 129 -2.31 11.76 3.12
C GLY A 129 -2.22 13.23 3.53
N GLY A 130 -3.20 13.74 4.27
CA GLY A 130 -3.32 15.15 4.65
C GLY A 130 -4.12 16.02 3.67
N GLY A 131 -4.74 15.43 2.64
CA GLY A 131 -5.50 16.15 1.61
C GLY A 131 -6.96 15.68 1.50
N SER A 132 -7.85 16.59 1.12
CA SER A 132 -9.31 16.35 1.01
C SER A 132 -9.91 16.80 -0.33
N ASP A 133 -9.07 17.06 -1.32
CA ASP A 133 -9.39 17.52 -2.67
C ASP A 133 -8.94 16.53 -3.76
N TRP A 134 -8.77 15.25 -3.39
CA TRP A 134 -8.42 14.17 -4.29
C TRP A 134 -9.46 14.01 -5.40
N LYS A 135 -8.99 13.99 -6.64
CA LYS A 135 -9.79 13.67 -7.83
C LYS A 135 -9.13 12.54 -8.61
N ILE A 136 -9.90 11.55 -9.04
CA ILE A 136 -9.44 10.47 -9.91
C ILE A 136 -9.36 11.02 -11.35
N HIS A 137 -8.13 11.15 -11.86
CA HIS A 137 -7.87 11.58 -13.24
C HIS A 137 -7.81 10.41 -14.22
N PHE A 138 -7.54 9.20 -13.71
CA PHE A 138 -7.45 7.99 -14.52
C PHE A 138 -7.96 6.80 -13.73
N ALA A 139 -8.77 5.98 -14.39
CA ALA A 139 -9.13 4.66 -13.91
C ALA A 139 -9.26 3.70 -15.09
N LYS A 140 -8.72 2.49 -14.96
CA LYS A 140 -8.81 1.46 -15.99
C LYS A 140 -9.11 0.11 -15.35
N GLN A 141 -10.07 -0.60 -15.92
CA GLN A 141 -10.34 -1.96 -15.51
C GLN A 141 -9.19 -2.87 -15.95
N CYS A 142 -8.69 -3.68 -15.04
CA CYS A 142 -7.64 -4.65 -15.32
C CYS A 142 -7.83 -5.92 -14.50
N ASN A 143 -7.27 -7.01 -15.04
CA ASN A 143 -7.07 -8.24 -14.28
C ASN A 143 -5.75 -8.12 -13.53
N LYS A 144 -5.61 -8.81 -12.40
CA LYS A 144 -4.39 -8.77 -11.58
C LYS A 144 -4.07 -7.34 -11.10
N TYR A 145 -5.09 -6.58 -10.72
CA TYR A 145 -4.97 -5.15 -10.38
C TYR A 145 -3.96 -4.84 -9.25
N GLY A 146 -3.79 -5.74 -8.27
CA GLY A 146 -2.82 -5.58 -7.18
C GLY A 146 -1.39 -5.84 -7.64
N ARG A 147 -1.18 -6.68 -8.67
CA ARG A 147 0.11 -6.81 -9.33
C ARG A 147 0.49 -5.54 -10.06
N ILE A 148 -0.46 -5.01 -10.81
CA ILE A 148 -0.27 -3.79 -11.60
C ILE A 148 0.02 -2.60 -10.66
N GLU A 149 -0.71 -2.49 -9.55
CA GLU A 149 -0.45 -1.49 -8.51
C GLU A 149 0.97 -1.59 -7.96
N PHE A 150 1.38 -2.79 -7.54
CA PHE A 150 2.71 -3.03 -6.99
C PHE A 150 3.81 -2.63 -7.98
N GLU A 151 3.72 -3.09 -9.23
CA GLU A 151 4.73 -2.79 -10.26
C GLU A 151 4.72 -1.31 -10.66
N ALA A 152 3.56 -0.64 -10.67
CA ALA A 152 3.49 0.79 -10.89
C ALA A 152 4.13 1.59 -9.74
N HIS A 153 3.92 1.20 -8.49
CA HIS A 153 4.61 1.80 -7.34
C HIS A 153 6.13 1.61 -7.45
N GLN A 154 6.59 0.42 -7.86
CA GLN A 154 8.02 0.18 -8.11
C GLN A 154 8.58 1.11 -9.19
N GLY A 155 7.85 1.30 -10.29
CA GLY A 155 8.25 2.20 -11.38
C GLY A 155 8.32 3.68 -10.98
N LEU A 156 7.59 4.09 -9.94
CA LEU A 156 7.52 5.48 -9.47
C LEU A 156 8.25 5.71 -8.15
N MET A 157 9.00 4.74 -7.63
CA MET A 157 9.75 4.90 -6.39
C MET A 157 10.64 6.14 -6.32
N PRO A 158 11.33 6.58 -7.40
CA PRO A 158 12.11 7.81 -7.38
C PRO A 158 11.30 9.07 -7.05
N HIS A 159 9.97 9.03 -7.22
CA HIS A 159 9.04 10.11 -6.93
C HIS A 159 8.26 9.91 -5.64
N ASN A 160 8.52 8.84 -4.88
CA ASN A 160 7.72 8.49 -3.72
C ASN A 160 7.85 9.54 -2.61
N VAL A 161 6.71 9.94 -2.06
CA VAL A 161 6.64 10.86 -0.93
C VAL A 161 5.97 10.17 0.24
N HIS A 162 6.65 10.19 1.38
CA HIS A 162 6.08 9.73 2.63
C HIS A 162 5.24 10.84 3.28
N ARG A 163 4.01 10.48 3.67
CA ARG A 163 3.10 11.31 4.45
C ARG A 163 2.40 10.45 5.49
N SER A 164 1.87 11.10 6.52
CA SER A 164 0.98 10.44 7.47
C SER A 164 -0.23 11.33 7.73
N TYR A 165 -1.36 10.73 8.07
CA TYR A 165 -2.57 11.46 8.46
C TYR A 165 -3.25 10.77 9.63
N TRP A 166 -4.06 11.53 10.36
CA TRP A 166 -4.86 11.00 11.45
C TRP A 166 -6.18 10.48 10.91
N LYS A 167 -6.45 9.19 11.14
CA LYS A 167 -7.76 8.60 10.97
C LYS A 167 -8.29 8.23 12.35
N GLN A 168 -9.29 8.97 12.84
CA GLN A 168 -9.72 8.89 14.24
C GLN A 168 -8.50 9.12 15.14
N ASP A 169 -8.21 8.22 16.07
CA ASP A 169 -7.07 8.29 16.99
C ASP A 169 -5.84 7.52 16.50
N SER A 170 -5.83 7.09 15.22
CA SER A 170 -4.73 6.31 14.62
C SER A 170 -3.97 7.10 13.59
N LEU A 171 -2.64 7.17 13.75
CA LEU A 171 -1.74 7.72 12.73
C LEU A 171 -1.55 6.69 11.61
N VAL A 172 -1.85 7.08 10.38
CA VAL A 172 -1.77 6.22 9.20
C VAL A 172 -0.66 6.73 8.29
N ASP A 173 0.34 5.90 8.06
CA ASP A 173 1.41 6.16 7.09
C ASP A 173 0.91 5.88 5.65
N CYS A 174 1.22 6.80 4.74
CA CYS A 174 0.91 6.73 3.32
C CYS A 174 2.22 6.53 2.56
N ASN A 175 2.35 5.39 1.87
CA ASN A 175 3.55 5.01 1.14
C ASN A 175 3.32 4.92 -0.37
N GLU A 176 2.11 5.26 -0.83
CA GLU A 176 1.68 5.25 -2.22
C GLU A 176 1.37 6.65 -2.77
N LEU A 177 2.02 7.67 -2.22
CA LEU A 177 1.96 9.03 -2.73
C LEU A 177 3.22 9.35 -3.52
N PHE A 178 3.07 10.11 -4.59
CA PHE A 178 4.15 10.44 -5.51
C PHE A 178 4.13 11.93 -5.86
N ASP A 179 5.29 12.56 -5.81
CA ASP A 179 5.53 13.91 -6.32
C ASP A 179 5.97 13.82 -7.79
N CYS A 180 4.96 13.70 -8.65
CA CYS A 180 5.13 13.67 -10.08
C CYS A 180 3.90 14.21 -10.80
N LYS A 181 4.06 14.46 -12.10
CA LYS A 181 2.94 14.82 -12.97
C LYS A 181 2.00 13.63 -13.15
N VAL A 182 0.69 13.92 -13.23
CA VAL A 182 -0.34 12.87 -13.41
C VAL A 182 -0.12 12.06 -14.68
N GLU A 183 0.38 12.69 -15.75
CA GLU A 183 0.70 12.03 -17.02
C GLU A 183 1.77 10.96 -16.84
N LEU A 184 2.82 11.22 -16.03
CA LEU A 184 3.86 10.23 -15.75
C LEU A 184 3.30 9.03 -14.99
N ALA A 185 2.42 9.28 -14.02
CA ALA A 185 1.76 8.22 -13.27
C ALA A 185 0.89 7.35 -14.18
N ILE A 186 0.08 7.97 -15.06
CA ILE A 186 -0.75 7.28 -16.04
C ILE A 186 0.10 6.45 -17.00
N GLN A 187 1.15 7.04 -17.59
CA GLN A 187 2.06 6.34 -18.50
C GLN A 187 2.71 5.12 -17.86
N THR A 188 3.08 5.23 -16.58
CA THR A 188 3.65 4.11 -15.83
C THR A 188 2.62 3.00 -15.63
N ILE A 189 1.39 3.35 -15.23
CA ILE A 189 0.30 2.37 -15.07
C ILE A 189 0.01 1.67 -16.40
N GLU A 190 -0.13 2.42 -17.50
CA GLU A 190 -0.42 1.87 -18.82
C GLU A 190 0.69 0.95 -19.34
N LYS A 191 1.95 1.34 -19.14
CA LYS A 191 3.10 0.50 -19.45
C LYS A 191 3.02 -0.83 -18.70
N VAL A 192 2.75 -0.82 -17.40
CA VAL A 192 2.61 -2.05 -16.61
C VAL A 192 1.41 -2.88 -17.08
N ILE A 193 0.25 -2.26 -17.35
CA ILE A 193 -0.92 -2.97 -17.88
C ILE A 193 -0.57 -3.71 -19.18
N SER A 194 0.13 -3.04 -20.11
CA SER A 194 0.51 -3.64 -21.40
C SER A 194 1.40 -4.89 -21.26
N GLN A 195 2.19 -4.98 -20.18
CA GLN A 195 3.05 -6.13 -19.91
C GLN A 195 2.27 -7.36 -19.42
N HIS A 196 1.04 -7.18 -18.92
CA HIS A 196 0.19 -8.26 -18.38
C HIS A 196 -1.01 -8.61 -19.27
N GLN A 197 -1.16 -7.93 -20.41
CA GLN A 197 -2.21 -8.20 -21.40
C GLN A 197 -1.75 -9.14 -22.53
N ASN A 198 -0.48 -9.57 -22.51
CA ASN A 198 0.10 -10.57 -23.41
C ASN A 198 0.18 -11.95 -22.75
#